data_AF-A0A7V7S6C5-F1
#
_entry.id   AF-A0A7V7S6C5-F1
#
_cell.length_a   1.000
_cell.length_b   1.000
_cell.length_c   1.000
_cell.angle_alpha   90.00
_cell.angle_beta   90.00
_cell.angle_gamma   90.00
#
_symmetry.space_group_name_H-M   'P 1'
#
loop_
_entity.id
_entity.type
_entity.pdbx_description
1 polymer ?
#
loop_
_entity_poly.entity_id
_entity_poly.type
_entity_poly.pdbx_seq_one_letter_code
_entity_poly.pdbx_strand_id
1 'polypeptide(L)'
;KHNGKTRFRFSVNADYVIKNFEPGTSPLAKRIEAAGKVARAGYPLGFIVAPIYLHEGWQNGYFLMFERLDAELPLDVRDDITFEFIQHRFTKPAKRVIEKNYPMTKLELDEERRRYKWGKYGIGKYIYQKEEEDDIKNQLYSYMNKFFPNAKLEYFT
;
A
#
# COMPACT_ATOMS: atom_id res chain seq x y z
N LYS A 1 16.59 -20.78 -12.55
CA LYS A 1 17.31 -20.44 -11.30
C LYS A 1 17.39 -18.91 -11.17
N HIS A 2 16.87 -18.31 -10.08
CA HIS A 2 16.73 -16.84 -9.93
C HIS A 2 17.91 -16.15 -9.20
N ASN A 3 18.82 -16.93 -8.58
CA ASN A 3 20.06 -16.44 -7.96
C ASN A 3 19.88 -15.28 -6.95
N GLY A 4 18.71 -15.14 -6.32
CA GLY A 4 18.42 -14.06 -5.36
C GLY A 4 18.39 -12.64 -5.95
N LYS A 5 18.45 -12.47 -7.27
CA LYS A 5 18.52 -11.14 -7.93
C LYS A 5 17.17 -10.60 -8.40
N THR A 6 16.08 -11.16 -7.90
CA THR A 6 14.71 -10.77 -8.26
C THR A 6 13.89 -10.69 -6.98
N ARG A 7 13.48 -9.49 -6.59
CA ARG A 7 12.57 -9.30 -5.45
C ARG A 7 11.13 -9.35 -5.95
N PHE A 8 10.37 -10.33 -5.48
CA PHE A 8 8.95 -10.45 -5.81
C PHE A 8 8.15 -9.58 -4.84
N ARG A 9 7.27 -8.72 -5.35
CA ARG A 9 6.48 -7.80 -4.53
C ARG A 9 4.99 -7.96 -4.78
N PHE A 10 4.20 -7.82 -3.72
CA PHE A 10 2.74 -7.81 -3.79
C PHE A 10 2.20 -6.50 -3.26
N SER A 11 1.26 -5.90 -3.99
CA SER A 11 0.47 -4.79 -3.46
C SER A 11 -0.54 -5.31 -2.44
N VAL A 12 -0.52 -4.74 -1.25
CA VAL A 12 -1.43 -5.05 -0.13
C VAL A 12 -2.09 -3.78 0.37
N ASN A 13 -3.28 -3.91 0.93
CA ASN A 13 -4.04 -2.76 1.42
C ASN A 13 -5.06 -3.18 2.48
N ALA A 14 -5.66 -2.21 3.16
CA ALA A 14 -6.80 -2.43 4.04
C ALA A 14 -7.98 -3.04 3.25
N ASP A 15 -8.77 -3.89 3.91
CA ASP A 15 -9.93 -4.57 3.29
C ASP A 15 -10.90 -3.58 2.62
N TYR A 16 -11.08 -2.39 3.21
CA TYR A 16 -11.90 -1.33 2.62
C TYR A 16 -11.43 -0.94 1.22
N VAL A 17 -10.12 -0.72 1.05
CA VAL A 17 -9.55 -0.30 -0.23
C VAL A 17 -9.68 -1.41 -1.26
N ILE A 18 -9.33 -2.65 -0.89
CA ILE A 18 -9.43 -3.79 -1.81
C ILE A 18 -10.88 -4.00 -2.27
N LYS A 19 -11.83 -3.98 -1.33
CA LYS A 19 -13.25 -4.20 -1.61
C LYS A 19 -13.86 -3.13 -2.49
N ASN A 20 -13.53 -1.85 -2.28
CA ASN A 20 -14.19 -0.74 -2.96
C ASN A 20 -13.44 -0.24 -4.20
N PHE A 21 -12.11 -0.40 -4.28
CA PHE A 21 -11.27 0.27 -5.27
C PHE A 21 -10.41 -0.66 -6.14
N GLU A 22 -10.37 -1.97 -5.86
CA GLU A 22 -9.58 -2.94 -6.63
C GLU A 22 -10.43 -4.06 -7.27
N PRO A 23 -11.57 -3.75 -7.94
CA PRO A 23 -12.37 -4.78 -8.60
C PRO A 23 -11.57 -5.47 -9.71
N GLY A 24 -11.79 -6.78 -9.88
CA GLY A 24 -11.10 -7.58 -10.90
C GLY A 24 -9.68 -8.01 -10.51
N THR A 25 -9.27 -7.82 -9.25
CA THR A 25 -7.98 -8.29 -8.72
C THR A 25 -8.16 -9.44 -7.72
N SER A 26 -7.08 -10.18 -7.46
CA SER A 26 -7.08 -11.24 -6.44
C SER A 26 -7.29 -10.64 -5.03
N PRO A 27 -8.08 -11.28 -4.14
CA PRO A 27 -8.26 -10.82 -2.77
C PRO A 27 -6.96 -10.94 -1.95
N LEU A 28 -6.89 -10.22 -0.82
CA LEU A 28 -5.69 -10.15 0.03
C LEU A 28 -5.13 -11.54 0.38
N ALA A 29 -5.96 -12.44 0.90
CA ALA A 29 -5.56 -13.79 1.28
C ALA A 29 -4.87 -14.56 0.13
N LYS A 30 -5.32 -14.38 -1.12
CA LYS A 30 -4.69 -15.02 -2.28
C LYS A 30 -3.34 -14.40 -2.65
N ARG A 31 -3.18 -13.08 -2.42
CA ARG A 31 -1.88 -12.41 -2.58
C ARG A 31 -0.89 -12.90 -1.52
N ILE A 32 -1.34 -13.10 -0.28
CA ILE A 32 -0.49 -13.62 0.80
C ILE A 32 -0.13 -15.09 0.57
N GLU A 33 -1.08 -15.91 0.12
CA GLU A 33 -0.82 -17.30 -0.28
C GLU A 33 0.27 -17.36 -1.37
N ALA A 34 0.19 -16.47 -2.37
CA ALA A 34 1.20 -16.35 -3.42
C ALA A 34 2.55 -15.87 -2.87
N ALA A 35 2.55 -14.91 -1.95
CA ALA A 35 3.74 -14.42 -1.26
C ALA A 35 4.49 -15.56 -0.54
N GLY A 36 3.76 -16.40 0.20
CA GLY A 36 4.34 -17.58 0.85
C GLY A 36 4.93 -18.59 -0.15
N LYS A 37 4.30 -18.78 -1.33
CA LYS A 37 4.82 -19.66 -2.38
C LYS A 37 6.12 -19.13 -2.98
N VAL A 38 6.18 -17.85 -3.34
CA VAL A 38 7.41 -17.29 -3.93
C VAL A 38 8.56 -17.23 -2.93
N ALA A 39 8.27 -16.97 -1.66
CA ALA A 39 9.27 -16.93 -0.62
C ALA A 39 9.87 -18.31 -0.33
N ARG A 40 9.03 -19.36 -0.25
CA ARG A 40 9.49 -20.76 -0.16
C ARG A 40 10.27 -21.22 -1.39
N ALA A 41 10.04 -20.62 -2.55
CA ALA A 41 10.83 -20.85 -3.75
C ALA A 41 12.19 -20.11 -3.74
N GLY A 42 12.51 -19.38 -2.66
CA GLY A 42 13.80 -18.71 -2.45
C GLY A 42 13.88 -17.28 -2.98
N TYR A 43 12.77 -16.69 -3.43
CA TYR A 43 12.78 -15.29 -3.88
C TYR A 43 12.77 -14.32 -2.68
N PRO A 44 13.60 -13.26 -2.69
CA PRO A 44 13.42 -12.13 -1.80
C PRO A 44 12.00 -11.56 -1.92
N LEU A 45 11.35 -11.31 -0.79
CA LEU A 45 9.95 -10.90 -0.73
C LEU A 45 9.82 -9.42 -0.36
N GLY A 46 8.83 -8.73 -0.90
CA GLY A 46 8.45 -7.40 -0.43
C GLY A 46 6.97 -7.11 -0.57
N PHE A 47 6.53 -6.06 0.11
CA PHE A 47 5.14 -5.60 0.07
C PHE A 47 5.09 -4.12 -0.28
N ILE A 48 4.13 -3.78 -1.13
CA ILE A 48 3.82 -2.40 -1.49
C ILE A 48 2.49 -2.07 -0.83
N VAL A 49 2.50 -1.22 0.20
CA VAL A 49 1.26 -0.72 0.81
C VAL A 49 0.84 0.51 0.02
N ALA A 50 -0.05 0.30 -0.95
CA ALA A 50 -0.43 1.35 -1.90
C ALA A 50 -1.78 1.07 -2.58
N PRO A 51 -2.57 2.12 -2.88
CA PRO A 51 -2.44 3.48 -2.34
C PRO A 51 -2.86 3.50 -0.87
N ILE A 52 -2.07 4.12 0.02
CA ILE A 52 -2.48 4.32 1.41
C ILE A 52 -3.58 5.38 1.41
N TYR A 53 -4.77 5.01 1.88
CA TYR A 53 -5.99 5.79 1.74
C TYR A 53 -6.67 5.97 3.10
N LEU A 54 -6.86 7.22 3.51
CA LEU A 54 -7.56 7.63 4.73
C LEU A 54 -9.07 7.49 4.60
N HIS A 55 -9.57 6.26 4.60
CA HIS A 55 -10.99 5.97 4.79
C HIS A 55 -11.37 6.07 6.28
N GLU A 56 -12.68 6.04 6.56
CA GLU A 56 -13.16 5.92 7.94
C GLU A 56 -12.59 4.67 8.62
N GLY A 57 -11.94 4.82 9.77
CA GLY A 57 -11.30 3.72 10.49
C GLY A 57 -10.01 3.18 9.84
N TRP A 58 -9.34 3.95 8.98
CA TRP A 58 -8.13 3.52 8.27
C TRP A 58 -7.06 2.91 9.19
N GLN A 59 -6.80 3.51 10.36
CA GLN A 59 -5.77 3.02 11.30
C GLN A 59 -6.00 1.55 11.65
N ASN A 60 -7.23 1.21 12.07
CA ASN A 60 -7.60 -0.17 12.37
C ASN A 60 -7.58 -1.06 11.10
N GLY A 61 -8.02 -0.52 9.95
CA GLY A 61 -7.99 -1.24 8.68
C GLY A 61 -6.57 -1.67 8.28
N TYR A 62 -5.58 -0.79 8.41
CA TYR A 62 -4.18 -1.12 8.14
C TYR A 62 -3.56 -1.97 9.25
N PHE A 63 -3.93 -1.75 10.51
CA PHE A 63 -3.49 -2.62 11.62
C PHE A 63 -3.87 -4.08 11.35
N LEU A 64 -5.14 -4.34 11.03
CA LEU A 64 -5.63 -5.68 10.70
C LEU A 64 -4.97 -6.26 9.44
N MET A 65 -4.63 -5.42 8.46
CA MET A 65 -3.86 -5.86 7.29
C MET A 65 -2.47 -6.38 7.70
N PHE A 66 -1.72 -5.64 8.52
CA PHE A 66 -0.41 -6.11 9.01
C PHE A 66 -0.54 -7.35 9.90
N GLU A 67 -1.55 -7.40 10.76
CA GLU A 67 -1.84 -8.58 11.59
C GLU A 67 -2.11 -9.82 10.74
N ARG A 68 -2.85 -9.71 9.63
CA ARG A 68 -3.07 -10.84 8.73
C ARG A 68 -1.81 -11.26 7.98
N LEU A 69 -1.00 -10.29 7.53
CA LEU A 69 0.31 -10.62 6.93
C LEU A 69 1.18 -11.40 7.92
N ASP A 70 1.18 -10.97 9.18
CA ASP A 70 1.87 -11.63 10.28
C ASP A 70 1.26 -12.99 10.68
N ALA A 71 -0.05 -13.20 10.52
CA ALA A 71 -0.64 -14.50 10.79
C ALA A 71 -0.33 -15.53 9.68
N GLU A 72 -0.29 -15.09 8.43
CA GLU A 72 -0.28 -15.98 7.27
C GLU A 72 1.12 -16.22 6.66
N LEU A 73 2.08 -15.32 6.87
CA LEU A 73 3.44 -15.51 6.35
C LEU A 73 4.22 -16.51 7.20
N PRO A 74 4.89 -17.52 6.63
CA PRO A 74 5.77 -18.40 7.39
C PRO A 74 6.89 -17.61 8.10
N LEU A 75 7.33 -18.05 9.28
CA LEU A 75 8.37 -17.34 10.06
C LEU A 75 9.74 -17.38 9.38
N ASP A 76 10.06 -18.50 8.71
CA ASP A 76 11.31 -18.78 8.02
C ASP A 76 11.56 -17.92 6.77
N VAL A 77 10.56 -17.13 6.34
CA VAL A 77 10.67 -16.27 5.15
C VAL A 77 10.66 -14.77 5.47
N ARG A 78 10.82 -14.38 6.75
CA ARG A 78 10.64 -12.98 7.19
C ARG A 78 11.90 -12.16 7.34
N ASP A 79 13.08 -12.79 7.30
CA ASP A 79 14.34 -12.15 7.66
C ASP A 79 14.81 -11.05 6.70
N ASP A 80 14.26 -10.99 5.47
CA ASP A 80 14.60 -9.98 4.45
C ASP A 80 13.35 -9.41 3.75
N ILE A 81 12.27 -9.17 4.50
CA ILE A 81 11.09 -8.51 3.95
C ILE A 81 11.34 -7.02 3.80
N THR A 82 10.98 -6.46 2.64
CA THR A 82 10.97 -5.01 2.42
C THR A 82 9.55 -4.48 2.30
N PHE A 83 9.31 -3.28 2.82
CA PHE A 83 8.07 -2.52 2.62
C PHE A 83 8.32 -1.25 1.82
N GLU A 84 7.37 -0.91 0.95
CA GLU A 84 7.28 0.36 0.23
C GLU A 84 5.92 0.99 0.55
N PHE A 85 5.92 2.22 1.08
CA PHE A 85 4.70 2.92 1.46
C PHE A 85 4.40 4.05 0.49
N ILE A 86 3.21 4.02 -0.10
CA ILE A 86 2.83 4.99 -1.13
C ILE A 86 1.46 5.55 -0.82
N GLN A 87 1.42 6.82 -0.41
CA GLN A 87 0.15 7.50 -0.13
C GLN A 87 -0.67 7.68 -1.40
N HIS A 88 -2.00 7.67 -1.25
CA HIS A 88 -2.91 8.01 -2.32
C HIS A 88 -2.60 9.40 -2.89
N ARG A 89 -2.61 9.48 -4.21
CA ARG A 89 -2.35 10.70 -4.98
C ARG A 89 -3.12 10.68 -6.27
N PHE A 90 -3.49 11.84 -6.77
CA PHE A 90 -4.18 11.96 -8.05
C PHE A 90 -3.81 13.28 -8.75
N THR A 91 -4.13 13.36 -10.03
CA THR A 91 -3.96 14.58 -10.83
C THR A 91 -5.33 15.11 -11.26
N LYS A 92 -5.40 16.40 -11.59
CA LYS A 92 -6.66 17.01 -12.06
C LYS A 92 -7.25 16.33 -13.31
N PRO A 93 -6.46 15.86 -14.30
CA PRO A 93 -6.98 15.01 -15.38
C PRO A 93 -7.50 13.66 -14.90
N ALA A 94 -6.78 13.00 -13.97
CA ALA A 94 -7.20 11.69 -13.45
C ALA A 94 -8.56 11.76 -12.76
N LYS A 95 -8.84 12.83 -11.99
CA LYS A 95 -10.15 13.05 -11.37
C LYS A 95 -11.29 12.97 -12.39
N ARG A 96 -11.21 13.76 -13.46
CA ARG A 96 -12.22 13.78 -14.54
C ARG A 96 -12.39 12.41 -15.22
N VAL A 97 -11.30 11.68 -15.43
CA VAL A 97 -11.34 10.35 -16.04
C VAL A 97 -11.98 9.33 -15.10
N ILE A 98 -11.65 9.36 -13.81
CA ILE A 98 -12.19 8.45 -12.81
C ILE A 98 -13.69 8.69 -12.63
N GLU A 99 -14.13 9.94 -12.48
CA GLU A 99 -15.56 10.29 -12.33
C GLU A 99 -16.39 9.86 -13.55
N LYS A 100 -15.83 9.96 -14.76
CA LYS A 100 -16.48 9.48 -15.99
C LYS A 100 -16.58 7.96 -16.05
N ASN A 101 -15.50 7.25 -15.73
CA ASN A 101 -15.42 5.80 -15.91
C ASN A 101 -16.03 5.02 -14.74
N TYR A 102 -16.04 5.61 -13.54
CA TYR A 102 -16.57 5.02 -12.31
C TYR A 102 -17.50 6.00 -11.59
N PRO A 103 -18.69 6.31 -12.15
CA PRO A 103 -19.59 7.34 -11.61
C PRO A 103 -20.06 7.09 -10.17
N MET A 104 -20.07 5.82 -9.74
CA MET A 104 -20.48 5.39 -8.39
C MET A 104 -19.28 5.12 -7.46
N THR A 105 -18.09 5.59 -7.82
CA THR A 105 -16.90 5.39 -6.99
C THR A 105 -17.04 6.09 -5.64
N LYS A 106 -16.54 5.46 -4.59
CA LYS A 106 -16.40 6.07 -3.25
C LYS A 106 -15.05 6.76 -3.04
N LEU A 107 -14.25 6.88 -4.10
CA LEU A 107 -12.92 7.46 -4.03
C LEU A 107 -13.03 8.98 -3.89
N GLU A 108 -12.57 9.52 -2.76
CA GLU A 108 -12.55 10.96 -2.53
C GLU A 108 -11.41 11.61 -3.30
N LEU A 109 -11.79 12.49 -4.22
CA LEU A 109 -10.90 13.24 -5.11
C LEU A 109 -11.10 14.75 -4.93
N ASP A 110 -11.42 15.16 -3.69
CA ASP A 110 -11.52 16.56 -3.32
C ASP A 110 -10.13 17.20 -3.30
N GLU A 111 -9.96 18.25 -4.10
CA GLU A 111 -8.69 18.97 -4.24
C GLU A 111 -8.45 19.90 -3.04
N GLU A 112 -9.50 20.40 -2.39
CA GLU A 112 -9.40 21.36 -1.27
C GLU A 112 -8.88 20.69 0.01
N ARG A 113 -9.17 19.39 0.16
CA ARG A 113 -8.67 18.57 1.27
C ARG A 113 -7.23 18.08 1.05
N ARG A 114 -6.56 18.53 -0.01
CA ARG A 114 -5.24 18.05 -0.43
C ARG A 114 -4.29 19.21 -0.63
N ARG A 115 -2.99 18.93 -0.52
CA ARG A 115 -1.95 19.86 -0.98
C ARG A 115 -1.44 19.45 -2.35
N TYR A 116 -1.15 20.44 -3.18
CA TYR A 116 -0.62 20.20 -4.51
C TYR A 116 0.91 20.16 -4.49
N LYS A 117 1.48 19.05 -4.95
CA LYS A 117 2.93 18.86 -5.10
C LYS A 117 3.30 18.97 -6.58
N TRP A 118 4.05 20.02 -6.91
CA TRP A 118 4.55 20.25 -8.28
C TRP A 118 5.48 19.12 -8.73
N GLY A 119 5.27 18.68 -9.98
CA GLY A 119 6.18 17.74 -10.65
C GLY A 119 7.43 18.47 -11.12
N LYS A 120 8.57 17.78 -11.14
CA LYS A 120 9.86 18.38 -11.55
C LYS A 120 9.86 18.86 -13.01
N TYR A 121 9.13 18.17 -13.90
CA TYR A 121 9.15 18.40 -15.36
C TYR A 121 7.76 18.44 -15.99
N GLY A 122 6.69 18.59 -15.20
CA GLY A 122 5.34 18.47 -15.73
C GLY A 122 4.26 18.70 -14.69
N ILE A 123 3.11 18.05 -14.89
CA ILE A 123 1.95 18.23 -14.03
C ILE A 123 2.26 17.78 -12.59
N GLY A 124 1.78 18.57 -11.64
CA GLY A 124 1.79 18.19 -10.23
C GLY A 124 0.68 17.20 -9.90
N LYS A 125 0.63 16.84 -8.63
CA LYS A 125 -0.32 15.87 -8.08
C LYS A 125 -0.80 16.32 -6.70
N TYR A 126 -2.04 15.99 -6.39
CA TYR A 126 -2.64 16.18 -5.08
C TYR A 126 -2.23 15.02 -4.16
N ILE A 127 -1.76 15.36 -2.97
CA ILE A 127 -1.36 14.42 -1.90
C ILE A 127 -2.00 14.87 -0.58
N TYR A 128 -1.95 14.03 0.46
CA TYR A 128 -2.48 14.39 1.77
C TYR A 128 -1.79 15.64 2.35
N GLN A 129 -2.48 16.31 3.27
CA GLN A 129 -1.89 17.41 4.03
C GLN A 129 -0.66 16.93 4.81
N LYS A 130 0.19 17.86 5.24
CA LYS A 130 1.48 17.49 5.82
C LYS A 130 1.31 16.67 7.10
N GLU A 131 0.33 17.07 7.91
CA GLU A 131 -0.03 16.43 9.18
C GLU A 131 -0.54 15.01 8.93
N GLU A 132 -1.48 14.85 7.99
CA GLU A 132 -2.02 13.55 7.58
C GLU A 132 -0.93 12.62 6.99
N GLU A 133 -0.02 13.16 6.18
CA GLU A 133 1.10 12.42 5.61
C GLU A 133 2.04 11.88 6.71
N ASP A 134 2.35 12.72 7.70
CA ASP A 134 3.18 12.34 8.83
C ASP A 134 2.47 11.32 9.73
N ASP A 135 1.17 11.45 9.95
CA ASP A 135 0.35 10.46 10.67
C ASP A 135 0.36 9.10 9.97
N ILE A 136 0.15 9.07 8.66
CA ILE A 136 0.22 7.82 7.88
C ILE A 136 1.58 7.18 8.07
N LYS A 137 2.65 7.95 7.86
CA LYS A 137 4.03 7.45 7.94
C LYS A 137 4.31 6.85 9.32
N ASN A 138 3.99 7.59 10.38
CA ASN A 138 4.26 7.17 11.76
C ASN A 138 3.46 5.91 12.13
N GLN A 139 2.17 5.85 11.78
CA GLN A 139 1.31 4.72 12.12
C GLN A 139 1.73 3.44 11.38
N LEU A 140 1.91 3.51 10.05
CA LEU A 140 2.29 2.32 9.28
C LEU A 140 3.71 1.85 9.64
N TYR A 141 4.63 2.77 9.94
CA TYR A 141 5.96 2.41 10.44
C TYR A 141 5.89 1.71 11.80
N SER A 142 5.02 2.17 12.70
CA SER A 142 4.77 1.51 13.98
C SER A 142 4.21 0.09 13.80
N TYR A 143 3.24 -0.11 12.90
CA TYR A 143 2.69 -1.43 12.62
C TYR A 143 3.73 -2.35 11.98
N MET A 144 4.50 -1.85 11.02
CA MET A 144 5.60 -2.60 10.41
C MET A 144 6.58 -3.08 11.47
N ASN A 145 7.06 -2.23 12.37
CA ASN A 145 8.01 -2.65 13.40
C ASN A 145 7.39 -3.59 14.43
N LYS A 146 6.10 -3.46 14.71
CA LYS A 146 5.38 -4.35 15.63
C LYS A 146 5.29 -5.78 15.09
N PHE A 147 4.93 -5.94 13.82
CA PHE A 147 4.66 -7.25 13.21
C PHE A 147 5.87 -7.84 12.45
N PHE A 148 6.74 -6.96 11.93
CA PHE A 148 7.90 -7.32 11.13
C PHE A 148 9.15 -6.54 11.61
N PRO A 149 9.65 -6.83 12.83
CA PRO A 149 10.73 -6.05 13.45
C PRO A 149 12.05 -6.06 12.67
N ASN A 150 12.27 -7.07 11.83
CA ASN A 150 13.46 -7.19 10.98
C ASN A 150 13.24 -6.65 9.55
N ALA A 151 12.03 -6.21 9.22
CA ALA A 151 11.75 -5.71 7.88
C ALA A 151 12.33 -4.32 7.65
N LYS A 152 12.64 -4.03 6.39
CA LYS A 152 13.18 -2.74 5.98
C LYS A 152 12.12 -1.91 5.26
N LEU A 153 11.90 -0.68 5.72
CA LEU A 153 11.19 0.32 4.94
C LEU A 153 12.14 0.90 3.89
N GLU A 154 11.84 0.69 2.60
CA GLU A 154 12.65 1.25 1.51
C GLU A 154 12.36 2.74 1.31
N TYR A 155 11.08 3.14 1.30
CA TYR A 155 10.69 4.54 1.22
C TYR A 155 9.21 4.75 1.57
N PHE A 156 8.88 6.01 1.85
CA PHE A 156 7.52 6.54 1.94
C PHE A 156 7.37 7.70 0.95
N THR A 157 6.31 7.73 0.13
CA THR A 157 6.07 8.82 -0.85
C THR A 157 4.61 9.11 -1.15
#